data_AF-A0A914E3S3-F1
#
_entry.id   AF-A0A914E3S3-F1
#
_cell.length_a   1.000
_cell.length_b   1.000
_cell.length_c   1.000
_cell.angle_alpha   90.00
_cell.angle_beta   90.00
_cell.angle_gamma   90.00
#
_symmetry.space_group_name_H-M   'P 1'
#
loop_
_entity.id
_entity.type
_entity.pdbx_description
1 polymer ?
#
loop_
_entity_poly.entity_id
_entity_poly.type
_entity_poly.pdbx_seq_one_letter_code
_entity_poly.pdbx_strand_id
1 'polypeptide(L)'
;MDWVLSIFRDYTPALNLILLDICRKFLPANLDAFLKYSEQYRTDVKINRNTVYGYATSGGVGAYEVKGEVNGVFMKYLKNRIHHNLLVIDMLNKVFRDIEKDKKVRDVQIPELRSNLTLPRCLLDPLVFDGHTTSYDHHTMHWRLMHELPNPVHLVFAELKLMVTVWFDFCGHFTNKVYVFSSVGDMRLENDVDEAKKPSDYAQAHLAYLKFSQEVESSKAKLCSDDEEGISLCMLLSNLQRAKGELKCTVELKHLNDEDTVVASMEANLGHVLITRVTGG
;
A
#
# COMPACT_ATOMS: atom_id res chain seq x y z
N MET A 1 21.54 -0.76 -0.86
CA MET A 1 21.46 -0.80 0.62
C MET A 1 22.38 0.21 1.28
N ASP A 2 23.64 0.35 0.85
CA ASP A 2 24.61 1.27 1.47
C ASP A 2 24.11 2.71 1.64
N TRP A 3 23.44 3.28 0.63
CA TRP A 3 22.80 4.61 0.74
C TRP A 3 21.67 4.68 1.78
N VAL A 4 20.78 3.68 1.84
CA VAL A 4 19.72 3.64 2.86
C VAL A 4 20.34 3.57 4.26
N LEU A 5 21.38 2.77 4.41
CA LEU A 5 22.10 2.64 5.67
C LEU A 5 22.84 3.93 6.04
N SER A 6 23.33 4.71 5.06
CA SER A 6 23.93 6.01 5.36
C SER A 6 22.91 6.99 5.91
N ILE A 7 21.66 6.97 5.42
CA ILE A 7 20.57 7.77 6.00
C ILE A 7 20.26 7.32 7.43
N PHE A 8 20.24 6.00 7.69
CA PHE A 8 19.94 5.48 9.03
C PHE A 8 20.99 5.85 10.08
N ARG A 9 22.20 6.31 9.70
CA ARG A 9 23.27 6.70 10.65
C ARG A 9 22.92 7.90 11.52
N ASP A 10 22.13 8.80 10.96
CA ASP A 10 21.69 10.02 11.64
C ASP A 10 20.64 9.71 12.72
N TYR A 11 20.11 8.48 12.70
CA TYR A 11 19.12 7.98 13.65
C TYR A 11 19.72 6.89 14.54
N THR A 12 19.21 6.77 15.77
CA THR A 12 19.70 5.79 16.76
C THR A 12 18.57 4.91 17.31
N PRO A 13 17.83 4.19 16.45
CA PRO A 13 16.73 3.35 16.91
C PRO A 13 17.25 2.20 17.79
N ALA A 14 16.40 1.65 18.66
CA ALA A 14 16.77 0.50 19.49
C ALA A 14 16.94 -0.81 18.69
N LEU A 15 16.35 -0.87 17.49
CA LEU A 15 16.39 -1.99 16.56
C LEU A 15 16.26 -1.48 15.11
N ASN A 16 17.14 -1.94 14.23
CA ASN A 16 17.06 -1.81 12.78
C ASN A 16 16.87 -3.20 12.18
N LEU A 17 15.63 -3.58 11.87
CA LEU A 17 15.34 -4.86 11.19
C LEU A 17 15.16 -4.62 9.68
N ILE A 18 16.00 -5.26 8.87
CA ILE A 18 15.97 -5.15 7.41
C ILE A 18 15.70 -6.54 6.84
N LEU A 19 14.55 -6.73 6.20
CA LEU A 19 14.16 -7.97 5.56
C LEU A 19 14.22 -7.81 4.04
N LEU A 20 15.01 -8.65 3.39
CA LEU A 20 15.29 -8.54 1.95
C LEU A 20 14.84 -9.81 1.24
N ASP A 21 13.60 -9.78 0.73
CA ASP A 21 13.02 -10.83 -0.10
C ASP A 21 13.30 -10.56 -1.59
N ILE A 22 14.58 -10.71 -1.96
CA ILE A 22 15.08 -10.41 -3.30
C ILE A 22 16.09 -11.46 -3.75
N CYS A 23 16.22 -11.63 -5.07
CA CYS A 23 17.33 -12.38 -5.64
C CYS A 23 18.67 -11.68 -5.36
N ARG A 24 19.72 -12.48 -5.12
CA ARG A 24 21.10 -11.99 -4.92
C ARG A 24 22.07 -12.59 -5.93
N LYS A 25 21.56 -12.97 -7.11
CA LYS A 25 22.31 -13.53 -8.24
C LYS A 25 23.06 -12.49 -9.08
N PHE A 26 22.80 -11.20 -8.88
CA PHE A 26 23.32 -10.15 -9.75
C PHE A 26 24.67 -9.60 -9.27
N LEU A 27 25.65 -9.65 -10.16
CA LEU A 27 26.83 -8.78 -10.12
C LEU A 27 26.60 -7.66 -11.15
N PRO A 28 26.84 -6.37 -10.81
CA PRO A 28 26.73 -5.27 -11.76
C PRO A 28 27.56 -5.52 -13.02
N ALA A 29 27.03 -5.18 -14.20
CA ALA A 29 27.77 -5.25 -15.46
C ALA A 29 29.07 -4.44 -15.44
N ASN A 30 29.13 -3.40 -14.58
CA ASN A 30 30.35 -2.64 -14.28
C ASN A 30 30.54 -2.60 -12.75
N LEU A 31 31.29 -3.57 -12.24
CA LEU A 31 31.55 -3.71 -10.80
C LEU A 31 32.33 -2.52 -10.25
N ASP A 32 33.30 -1.99 -11.00
CA ASP A 32 34.15 -0.87 -10.56
C ASP A 32 33.33 0.41 -10.35
N ALA A 33 32.45 0.74 -11.29
CA ALA A 33 31.55 1.88 -11.15
C ALA A 33 30.62 1.73 -9.95
N PHE A 34 30.10 0.52 -9.72
CA PHE A 34 29.27 0.24 -8.55
C PHE A 34 30.05 0.36 -7.24
N LEU A 35 31.27 -0.19 -7.19
CA LEU A 35 32.14 -0.10 -6.01
C LEU A 35 32.45 1.36 -5.68
N LYS A 36 32.90 2.14 -6.67
CA LYS A 36 33.16 3.58 -6.52
C LYS A 36 31.93 4.36 -6.05
N TYR A 37 30.76 4.06 -6.62
CA TYR A 37 29.49 4.66 -6.16
C TYR A 37 29.15 4.26 -4.72
N SER A 38 29.43 3.02 -4.32
CA SER A 38 29.13 2.54 -2.97
C SER A 38 30.09 3.09 -1.90
N GLU A 39 31.36 3.34 -2.25
CA GLU A 39 32.39 3.82 -1.34
C GLU A 39 32.03 5.15 -0.68
N GLN A 40 31.38 6.06 -1.41
CA GLN A 40 30.95 7.36 -0.87
C GLN A 40 29.97 7.23 0.31
N TYR A 41 29.27 6.08 0.41
CA TYR A 41 28.35 5.79 1.51
C TYR A 41 29.00 4.92 2.58
N ARG A 42 30.27 4.51 2.43
CA ARG A 42 30.98 3.66 3.42
C ARG A 42 31.95 4.45 4.29
N THR A 43 32.14 5.73 4.02
CA THR A 43 32.86 6.65 4.90
C THR A 43 32.07 6.85 6.21
N ASP A 44 32.76 6.99 7.34
CA ASP A 44 32.18 7.23 8.68
C ASP A 44 31.23 6.13 9.20
N VAL A 45 31.80 4.95 9.45
CA VAL A 45 31.08 3.82 10.06
C VAL A 45 30.75 4.13 11.53
N LYS A 46 29.51 4.56 11.79
CA LYS A 46 28.97 4.63 13.15
C LYS A 46 28.65 3.22 13.66
N ILE A 47 29.34 2.81 14.72
CA ILE A 47 29.15 1.47 15.32
C ILE A 47 27.84 1.46 16.10
N ASN A 48 26.78 0.97 15.46
CA ASN A 48 25.48 0.74 16.09
C ASN A 48 25.28 -0.76 16.32
N ARG A 49 24.93 -1.19 17.53
CA ARG A 49 24.76 -2.61 17.93
C ARG A 49 23.30 -3.04 17.92
N ASN A 50 22.57 -2.63 16.88
CA ASN A 50 21.11 -2.67 16.82
C ASN A 50 20.56 -3.21 15.49
N THR A 51 21.39 -3.68 14.56
CA THR A 51 20.96 -4.02 13.18
C THR A 51 20.89 -5.53 12.96
N VAL A 52 19.82 -5.95 12.30
CA VAL A 52 19.58 -7.33 11.86
C VAL A 52 19.15 -7.31 10.39
N TYR A 53 19.84 -8.09 9.56
CA TYR A 53 19.46 -8.39 8.18
C TYR A 53 18.95 -9.82 8.08
N GLY A 54 17.71 -9.99 7.63
CA GLY A 54 17.16 -11.27 7.20
C GLY A 54 17.07 -11.28 5.67
N TYR A 55 18.02 -11.94 5.01
CA TYR A 55 17.96 -12.15 3.57
C TYR A 55 17.17 -13.42 3.28
N ALA A 56 16.21 -13.34 2.36
CA ALA A 56 15.45 -14.51 1.91
C ALA A 56 16.33 -15.58 1.25
N THR A 57 17.51 -15.19 0.76
CA THR A 57 18.47 -16.07 0.08
C THR A 57 19.91 -15.58 0.28
N SER A 58 20.87 -16.45 0.06
CA SER A 58 22.31 -16.21 0.21
C SER A 58 22.89 -15.49 -1.01
N GLY A 59 24.09 -14.94 -0.87
CA GLY A 59 24.81 -14.33 -1.99
C GLY A 59 24.96 -15.32 -3.16
N GLY A 60 24.68 -14.88 -4.38
CA GLY A 60 24.74 -15.72 -5.58
C GLY A 60 23.53 -16.62 -5.81
N VAL A 61 22.54 -16.61 -4.91
CA VAL A 61 21.35 -17.47 -4.96
C VAL A 61 20.08 -16.64 -5.20
N GLY A 62 19.01 -17.29 -5.65
CA GLY A 62 17.72 -16.67 -5.97
C GLY A 62 16.76 -16.72 -4.79
N ALA A 63 15.83 -15.77 -4.74
CA ALA A 63 14.62 -15.86 -3.94
C ALA A 63 13.47 -16.22 -4.90
N TYR A 64 12.57 -17.11 -4.48
CA TYR A 64 11.58 -17.71 -5.37
C TYR A 64 10.15 -17.52 -4.88
N GLU A 65 9.25 -17.57 -5.83
CA GLU A 65 7.81 -17.70 -5.64
C GLU A 65 7.37 -19.02 -6.28
N VAL A 66 6.55 -19.80 -5.58
CA VAL A 66 6.07 -21.08 -6.09
C VAL A 66 4.75 -20.85 -6.82
N LYS A 67 4.66 -21.28 -8.08
CA LYS A 67 3.44 -21.12 -8.89
C LYS A 67 2.22 -21.72 -8.17
N GLY A 68 1.17 -20.92 -8.02
CA GLY A 68 -0.06 -21.30 -7.32
C GLY A 68 -0.05 -21.02 -5.82
N GLU A 69 1.08 -20.60 -5.24
CA GLU A 69 1.13 -20.10 -3.87
C GLU A 69 0.95 -18.58 -3.84
N VAL A 70 0.23 -18.10 -2.83
CA VAL A 70 -0.09 -16.65 -2.69
C VAL A 70 1.12 -15.83 -2.24
N ASN A 71 2.08 -16.46 -1.56
CA ASN A 71 3.24 -15.78 -0.98
C ASN A 71 4.53 -16.31 -1.62
N GLY A 72 5.54 -15.44 -1.72
CA GLY A 72 6.92 -15.88 -1.93
C GLY A 72 7.40 -16.79 -0.80
N VAL A 73 8.42 -17.61 -1.08
CA VAL A 73 8.90 -18.65 -0.16
C VAL A 73 9.27 -18.08 1.20
N PHE A 74 9.97 -16.95 1.24
CA PHE A 74 10.39 -16.36 2.52
C PHE A 74 9.18 -15.85 3.31
N MET A 75 8.28 -15.08 2.68
CA MET A 75 7.06 -14.58 3.32
C MET A 75 6.12 -15.69 3.80
N LYS A 76 6.00 -16.79 3.03
CA LYS A 76 5.20 -17.97 3.40
C LYS A 76 5.54 -18.50 4.79
N TYR A 77 6.81 -18.53 5.14
CA TYR A 77 7.28 -19.02 6.44
C TYR A 77 7.40 -17.91 7.48
N LEU A 78 7.81 -16.70 7.08
CA LEU A 78 7.94 -15.54 7.96
C LEU A 78 6.62 -15.19 8.66
N LYS A 79 5.51 -15.14 7.91
CA LYS A 79 4.19 -14.78 8.47
C LYS A 79 3.73 -15.69 9.62
N ASN A 80 4.19 -16.95 9.61
CA ASN A 80 3.86 -17.92 10.66
C ASN A 80 4.66 -17.70 11.95
N ARG A 81 5.71 -16.87 11.92
CA ARG A 81 6.61 -16.63 13.06
C ARG A 81 6.58 -15.19 13.55
N ILE A 82 6.27 -14.24 12.68
CA ILE A 82 6.38 -12.80 12.95
C ILE A 82 5.51 -12.29 14.10
N HIS A 83 4.40 -12.97 14.38
CA HIS A 83 3.43 -12.61 15.41
C HIS A 83 3.72 -13.30 16.76
N HIS A 84 4.78 -14.11 16.88
CA HIS A 84 5.15 -14.76 18.13
C HIS A 84 6.06 -13.86 18.97
N ASN A 85 5.96 -14.00 20.30
CA ASN A 85 6.89 -13.38 21.24
C ASN A 85 8.26 -14.09 21.20
N LEU A 86 9.06 -13.77 20.20
CA LEU A 86 10.38 -14.33 19.95
C LEU A 86 11.38 -13.20 19.73
N LEU A 87 12.62 -13.41 20.18
CA LEU A 87 13.72 -12.53 19.81
C LEU A 87 13.85 -12.51 18.29
N VAL A 88 14.13 -11.35 17.70
CA VAL A 88 14.17 -11.17 16.24
C VAL A 88 15.12 -12.17 15.57
N ILE A 89 16.29 -12.42 16.18
CA ILE A 89 17.27 -13.41 15.69
C ILE A 89 16.68 -14.83 15.75
N ASP A 90 16.01 -15.20 16.85
CA ASP A 90 15.41 -16.53 17.01
C ASP A 90 14.22 -16.74 16.07
N MET A 91 13.41 -15.70 15.86
CA MET A 91 12.33 -15.69 14.90
C MET A 91 12.87 -16.00 13.50
N LEU A 92 13.89 -15.28 13.03
CA LEU A 92 14.48 -15.50 11.72
C LEU A 92 15.12 -16.89 11.60
N ASN A 93 15.87 -17.34 12.61
CA ASN A 93 16.43 -18.70 12.63
C ASN A 93 15.35 -19.78 12.52
N LYS A 94 14.19 -19.60 13.15
CA LYS A 94 13.05 -20.52 13.02
C LYS A 94 12.46 -20.49 11.62
N VAL A 95 12.28 -19.31 11.02
CA VAL A 95 11.84 -19.18 9.61
C VAL A 95 12.78 -19.92 8.68
N PHE A 96 14.09 -19.80 8.89
CA PHE A 96 15.10 -20.46 8.05
C PHE A 96 15.05 -21.98 8.18
N ARG A 97 14.88 -22.50 9.42
CA ARG A 97 14.66 -23.93 9.66
C ARG A 97 13.37 -24.44 9.03
N ASP A 98 12.33 -23.61 8.95
CA ASP A 98 11.08 -23.99 8.29
C ASP A 98 11.28 -24.09 6.77
N ILE A 99 12.06 -23.19 6.16
CA ILE A 99 12.46 -23.25 4.75
C ILE A 99 13.32 -24.48 4.47
N GLU A 100 14.28 -24.80 5.34
CA GLU A 100 15.14 -25.99 5.24
C GLU A 100 14.34 -27.30 5.23
N LYS A 101 13.23 -27.34 5.97
CA LYS A 101 12.33 -28.50 6.02
C LYS A 101 11.46 -28.65 4.77
N ASP A 102 11.31 -27.60 3.96
CA ASP A 102 10.51 -27.64 2.74
C ASP A 102 11.31 -28.30 1.60
N LYS A 103 10.99 -29.56 1.34
CA LYS A 103 11.61 -30.38 0.29
C LYS A 103 11.58 -29.74 -1.11
N LYS A 104 10.65 -28.81 -1.39
CA LYS A 104 10.56 -28.15 -2.71
C LYS A 104 11.62 -27.06 -2.89
N VAL A 105 12.04 -26.41 -1.82
CA VAL A 105 12.82 -25.15 -1.90
C VAL A 105 14.12 -25.16 -1.11
N ARG A 106 14.31 -26.12 -0.19
CA ARG A 106 15.48 -26.22 0.69
C ARG A 106 16.83 -26.20 -0.04
N ASP A 107 16.88 -26.74 -1.25
CA ASP A 107 18.11 -26.91 -2.03
C ASP A 107 18.32 -25.75 -3.04
N VAL A 108 17.36 -24.82 -3.16
CA VAL A 108 17.41 -23.72 -4.12
C VAL A 108 17.34 -22.33 -3.48
N GLN A 109 16.76 -22.21 -2.29
CA GLN A 109 16.66 -20.96 -1.54
C GLN A 109 17.26 -21.16 -0.15
N ILE A 110 18.43 -20.54 0.07
CA ILE A 110 19.20 -20.68 1.31
C ILE A 110 19.23 -19.31 2.00
N PRO A 111 18.36 -19.02 2.98
CA PRO A 111 18.33 -17.73 3.66
C PRO A 111 19.63 -17.41 4.39
N GLU A 112 19.91 -16.11 4.59
CA GLU A 112 21.12 -15.65 5.30
C GLU A 112 20.75 -14.64 6.39
N LEU A 113 21.34 -14.78 7.58
CA LEU A 113 21.20 -13.84 8.69
C LEU A 113 22.54 -13.11 8.87
N ARG A 114 22.50 -11.78 8.92
CA ARG A 114 23.62 -10.96 9.40
C ARG A 114 23.14 -10.05 10.51
N SER A 115 23.85 -10.00 11.62
CA SER A 115 23.42 -9.21 12.77
C SER A 115 24.60 -8.65 13.54
N ASN A 116 24.43 -7.43 14.06
CA ASN A 116 25.23 -6.88 15.14
C ASN A 116 24.38 -6.47 16.35
N LEU A 117 23.10 -6.88 16.36
CA LEU A 117 22.18 -6.69 17.48
C LEU A 117 22.71 -7.43 18.71
N THR A 118 22.90 -6.68 19.81
CA THR A 118 23.41 -7.24 21.07
C THR A 118 22.34 -7.39 22.15
N LEU A 119 21.28 -6.59 22.07
CA LEU A 119 20.18 -6.65 23.03
C LEU A 119 19.08 -7.61 22.55
N PRO A 120 18.39 -8.31 23.47
CA PRO A 120 17.35 -9.27 23.13
C PRO A 120 16.04 -8.55 22.76
N ARG A 121 15.97 -8.00 21.54
CA ARG A 121 14.79 -7.28 21.04
C ARG A 121 13.76 -8.23 20.41
N CYS A 122 12.48 -7.94 20.64
CA CYS A 122 11.33 -8.61 20.03
C CYS A 122 10.52 -7.61 19.18
N LEU A 123 9.79 -8.11 18.18
CA LEU A 123 8.80 -7.29 17.44
C LEU A 123 7.54 -6.98 18.26
N LEU A 124 7.33 -7.71 19.37
CA LEU A 124 6.26 -7.48 20.34
C LEU A 124 6.77 -6.71 21.57
N ASP A 125 7.98 -6.15 21.53
CA ASP A 125 8.45 -5.24 22.59
C ASP A 125 7.41 -4.10 22.75
N PRO A 126 7.00 -3.77 23.98
CA PRO A 126 5.97 -2.77 24.20
C PRO A 126 6.42 -1.40 23.72
N LEU A 127 5.50 -0.64 23.12
CA LEU A 127 5.75 0.75 22.74
C LEU A 127 5.68 1.63 24.00
N VAL A 128 6.78 2.28 24.31
CA VAL A 128 6.91 3.28 25.38
C VAL A 128 6.86 4.65 24.72
N PHE A 129 5.80 5.41 24.97
CA PHE A 129 5.50 6.69 24.30
C PHE A 129 5.39 7.87 25.27
N ASP A 130 5.78 7.70 26.52
CA ASP A 130 5.90 8.80 27.49
C ASP A 130 7.10 9.70 27.16
N GLY A 131 6.95 11.01 27.41
CA GLY A 131 7.99 11.99 27.11
C GLY A 131 8.35 12.12 25.62
N HIS A 132 7.41 11.79 24.71
CA HIS A 132 7.64 11.88 23.27
C HIS A 132 7.88 13.32 22.79
N THR A 133 8.58 13.44 21.67
CA THR A 133 8.97 14.72 21.08
C THR A 133 7.92 15.22 20.09
N THR A 134 7.94 16.52 19.76
CA THR A 134 7.11 17.06 18.67
C THR A 134 7.35 16.35 17.34
N SER A 135 8.57 15.85 17.10
CA SER A 135 8.87 15.03 15.92
C SER A 135 8.10 13.71 15.91
N TYR A 136 7.91 13.07 17.07
CA TYR A 136 7.08 11.88 17.19
C TYR A 136 5.62 12.18 16.81
N ASP A 137 5.06 13.30 17.28
CA ASP A 137 3.68 13.69 16.95
C ASP A 137 3.49 13.93 15.46
N HIS A 138 4.42 14.68 14.85
CA HIS A 138 4.39 14.95 13.42
C HIS A 138 4.47 13.65 12.60
N HIS A 139 5.39 12.74 12.94
CA HIS A 139 5.51 11.45 12.23
C HIS A 139 4.26 10.59 12.42
N THR A 140 3.69 10.57 13.63
CA THR A 140 2.49 9.80 13.95
C THR A 140 1.28 10.32 13.19
N MET A 141 1.08 11.64 13.17
CA MET A 141 0.03 12.29 12.38
C MET A 141 0.21 12.04 10.89
N HIS A 142 1.43 12.21 10.39
CA HIS A 142 1.74 11.96 8.99
C HIS A 142 1.43 10.50 8.58
N TRP A 143 1.86 9.54 9.39
CA TRP A 143 1.58 8.12 9.18
C TRP A 143 0.09 7.83 9.20
N ARG A 144 -0.64 8.38 10.18
CA ARG A 144 -2.08 8.22 10.31
C ARG A 144 -2.82 8.77 9.09
N LEU A 145 -2.49 9.97 8.66
CA LEU A 145 -3.13 10.62 7.51
C LEU A 145 -2.96 9.80 6.22
N MET A 146 -1.83 9.12 6.02
CA MET A 146 -1.62 8.23 4.86
C MET A 146 -2.48 6.97 4.86
N HIS A 147 -3.11 6.63 5.99
CA HIS A 147 -3.89 5.41 6.19
C HIS A 147 -5.37 5.71 6.47
N GLU A 148 -5.81 6.95 6.26
CA GLU A 148 -7.21 7.34 6.36
C GLU A 148 -7.80 7.55 4.96
N LEU A 149 -8.94 6.91 4.69
CA LEU A 149 -9.72 7.18 3.49
C LEU A 149 -10.49 8.50 3.65
N PRO A 150 -10.70 9.25 2.57
CA PRO A 150 -11.53 10.44 2.60
C PRO A 150 -13.01 10.06 2.77
N ASN A 151 -13.82 11.04 3.19
CA ASN A 151 -15.26 10.89 3.20
C ASN A 151 -15.81 10.72 1.77
N PRO A 152 -16.96 10.05 1.60
CA PRO A 152 -17.64 10.00 0.31
C PRO A 152 -17.89 11.40 -0.27
N VAL A 153 -17.77 11.50 -1.59
CA VAL A 153 -18.01 12.72 -2.36
C VAL A 153 -19.34 12.58 -3.09
N HIS A 154 -20.24 13.55 -2.89
CA HIS A 154 -21.55 13.58 -3.51
C HIS A 154 -21.61 14.65 -4.59
N LEU A 155 -21.98 14.27 -5.81
CA LEU A 155 -22.04 15.12 -6.99
C LEU A 155 -23.48 15.19 -7.49
N VAL A 156 -24.03 16.39 -7.60
CA VAL A 156 -25.44 16.60 -7.94
C VAL A 156 -25.60 16.95 -9.41
N PHE A 157 -26.32 16.12 -10.15
CA PHE A 157 -26.74 16.37 -11.52
C PHE A 157 -28.19 16.87 -11.53
N ALA A 158 -28.37 18.16 -11.22
CA ALA A 158 -29.68 18.76 -10.94
C ALA A 158 -30.68 18.62 -12.11
N GLU A 159 -30.22 18.76 -13.35
CA GLU A 159 -31.08 18.64 -14.55
C GLU A 159 -31.67 17.22 -14.70
N LEU A 160 -30.91 16.20 -14.29
CA LEU A 160 -31.33 14.81 -14.31
C LEU A 160 -32.02 14.39 -13.00
N LYS A 161 -32.00 15.24 -11.97
CA LYS A 161 -32.43 14.88 -10.60
C LYS A 161 -31.71 13.64 -10.07
N LEU A 162 -30.42 13.49 -10.39
CA LEU A 162 -29.56 12.40 -9.94
C LEU A 162 -28.44 12.90 -9.04
N MET A 163 -27.95 12.02 -8.18
CA MET A 163 -26.76 12.22 -7.37
C MET A 163 -25.81 11.06 -7.62
N VAL A 164 -24.53 11.37 -7.86
CA VAL A 164 -23.46 10.38 -7.88
C VAL A 164 -22.74 10.41 -6.54
N THR A 165 -22.58 9.26 -5.92
CA THR A 165 -21.74 9.11 -4.72
C THR A 165 -20.46 8.40 -5.12
N VAL A 166 -19.31 8.99 -4.79
CA VAL A 166 -17.98 8.40 -5.00
C VAL A 166 -17.35 8.11 -3.64
N TRP A 167 -16.92 6.88 -3.41
CA TRP A 167 -16.26 6.48 -2.16
C TRP A 167 -15.10 5.52 -2.41
N PHE A 168 -14.40 5.18 -1.35
CA PHE A 168 -13.14 4.46 -1.40
C PHE A 168 -13.14 3.26 -0.48
N ASP A 169 -12.39 2.24 -0.86
CA ASP A 169 -12.04 1.12 0.02
C ASP A 169 -10.55 0.77 -0.11
N PHE A 170 -10.00 0.18 0.93
CA PHE A 170 -8.60 -0.17 1.00
C PHE A 170 -8.25 -1.29 0.03
N CYS A 171 -7.16 -1.12 -0.73
CA CYS A 171 -6.50 -2.23 -1.39
C CYS A 171 -5.50 -2.85 -0.39
N GLY A 172 -5.98 -3.76 0.46
CA GLY A 172 -5.15 -4.35 1.53
C GLY A 172 -4.58 -3.27 2.46
N HIS A 173 -3.26 -3.27 2.66
CA HIS A 173 -2.55 -2.24 3.45
C HIS A 173 -1.68 -1.31 2.58
N PHE A 174 -1.94 -1.25 1.27
CA PHE A 174 -1.20 -0.34 0.39
C PHE A 174 -1.68 1.10 0.58
N THR A 175 -0.76 2.04 0.79
CA THR A 175 -1.06 3.48 0.82
C THR A 175 -1.06 4.12 -0.57
N ASN A 176 -0.57 3.38 -1.58
CA ASN A 176 -0.44 3.89 -2.93
C ASN A 176 -1.40 3.24 -3.95
N LYS A 177 -2.36 2.48 -3.44
CA LYS A 177 -3.44 1.83 -4.20
C LYS A 177 -4.73 1.93 -3.41
N VAL A 178 -5.84 2.11 -4.10
CA VAL A 178 -7.17 2.24 -3.49
C VAL A 178 -8.24 1.74 -4.45
N TYR A 179 -9.28 1.11 -3.94
CA TYR A 179 -10.49 0.88 -4.71
C TYR A 179 -11.35 2.14 -4.67
N VAL A 180 -11.85 2.55 -5.83
CA VAL A 180 -12.78 3.67 -5.96
C VAL A 180 -14.09 3.14 -6.50
N PHE A 181 -15.16 3.54 -5.85
CA PHE A 181 -16.52 3.16 -6.18
C PHE A 181 -17.31 4.39 -6.60
N SER A 182 -18.26 4.18 -7.50
CA SER A 182 -19.25 5.18 -7.89
C SER A 182 -20.62 4.54 -8.03
N SER A 183 -21.64 5.15 -7.43
CA SER A 183 -23.05 4.76 -7.56
C SER A 183 -23.91 5.94 -7.97
N VAL A 184 -25.02 5.64 -8.62
CA VAL A 184 -26.02 6.63 -9.02
C VAL A 184 -27.27 6.43 -8.17
N GLY A 185 -27.70 7.49 -7.50
CA GLY A 185 -28.94 7.55 -6.73
C GLY A 185 -29.82 8.71 -7.17
N ASP A 186 -31.04 8.73 -6.66
CA ASP A 186 -31.92 9.88 -6.81
C ASP A 186 -31.37 11.08 -6.03
N MET A 187 -31.56 12.28 -6.59
CA MET A 187 -31.27 13.51 -5.86
C MET A 187 -32.19 13.62 -4.65
N ARG A 188 -31.62 13.62 -3.44
CA ARG A 188 -32.37 13.80 -2.19
C ARG A 188 -32.51 15.30 -1.87
N LEU A 189 -33.69 15.70 -1.40
CA LEU A 189 -33.94 17.03 -0.83
C LEU A 189 -33.55 17.00 0.65
N GLU A 190 -33.15 18.13 1.25
CA GLU A 190 -32.66 18.23 2.64
C GLU A 190 -33.63 17.69 3.71
N ASN A 191 -34.90 17.43 3.38
CA ASN A 191 -35.93 16.90 4.27
C ASN A 191 -36.13 15.37 4.21
N ASP A 192 -35.35 14.65 3.38
CA ASP A 192 -35.47 13.19 3.22
C ASP A 192 -34.61 12.48 4.28
N VAL A 193 -35.24 12.07 5.38
CA VAL A 193 -34.58 11.53 6.60
C VAL A 193 -34.22 10.03 6.46
N ASP A 194 -34.65 9.36 5.38
CA ASP A 194 -34.42 7.94 5.19
C ASP A 194 -33.14 7.68 4.36
N GLU A 195 -32.03 7.41 5.05
CA GLU A 195 -30.76 7.06 4.42
C GLU A 195 -30.83 5.79 3.55
N ALA A 196 -31.79 4.90 3.83
CA ALA A 196 -31.90 3.54 3.30
C ALA A 196 -32.87 3.36 2.10
N LYS A 197 -33.30 4.44 1.45
CA LYS A 197 -34.22 4.31 0.31
C LYS A 197 -33.49 3.80 -0.92
N LYS A 198 -33.93 2.66 -1.46
CA LYS A 198 -33.42 2.06 -2.69
C LYS A 198 -33.49 3.07 -3.86
N PRO A 199 -32.47 3.14 -4.73
CA PRO A 199 -32.50 3.99 -5.92
C PRO A 199 -33.68 3.64 -6.82
N SER A 200 -34.31 4.65 -7.43
CA SER A 200 -35.39 4.48 -8.40
C SER A 200 -34.92 3.76 -9.67
N ASP A 201 -35.86 3.18 -10.42
CA ASP A 201 -35.58 2.56 -11.72
C ASP A 201 -34.87 3.53 -12.68
N TYR A 202 -35.18 4.83 -12.59
CA TYR A 202 -34.51 5.85 -13.38
C TYR A 202 -33.04 6.03 -12.96
N ALA A 203 -32.74 6.09 -11.66
CA ALA A 203 -31.36 6.15 -11.18
C ALA A 203 -30.58 4.86 -11.53
N GLN A 204 -31.20 3.69 -11.38
CA GLN A 204 -30.60 2.39 -11.72
C GLN A 204 -30.34 2.20 -13.22
N ALA A 205 -31.02 2.96 -14.08
CA ALA A 205 -30.75 2.98 -15.52
C ALA A 205 -29.48 3.75 -15.91
N HIS A 206 -28.73 4.29 -14.94
CA HIS A 206 -27.50 5.05 -15.16
C HIS A 206 -26.30 4.47 -14.42
N LEU A 207 -25.13 4.67 -14.99
CA LEU A 207 -23.83 4.32 -14.43
C LEU A 207 -22.92 5.55 -14.43
N ALA A 208 -22.12 5.71 -13.36
CA ALA A 208 -21.18 6.81 -13.21
C ALA A 208 -19.74 6.34 -13.45
N TYR A 209 -19.20 6.56 -14.64
CA TYR A 209 -17.83 6.23 -14.98
C TYR A 209 -16.87 7.32 -14.50
N LEU A 210 -15.79 6.93 -13.83
CA LEU A 210 -14.77 7.85 -13.37
C LEU A 210 -13.57 7.85 -14.33
N LYS A 211 -13.17 9.02 -14.80
CA LYS A 211 -11.98 9.23 -15.64
C LYS A 211 -10.95 10.06 -14.87
N PHE A 212 -9.78 9.46 -14.66
CA PHE A 212 -8.66 10.11 -13.98
C PHE A 212 -7.60 10.59 -14.97
N SER A 213 -6.74 11.52 -14.53
CA SER A 213 -5.60 11.96 -15.31
C SER A 213 -4.57 10.82 -15.47
N GLN A 214 -3.66 10.97 -16.45
CA GLN A 214 -2.59 9.99 -16.72
C GLN A 214 -1.52 9.89 -15.61
N GLU A 215 -1.61 10.70 -14.54
CA GLU A 215 -0.66 10.65 -13.43
C GLU A 215 -0.85 9.38 -12.58
N VAL A 216 -2.09 8.92 -12.46
CA VAL A 216 -2.47 7.70 -11.75
C VAL A 216 -2.88 6.61 -12.74
N GLU A 217 -2.71 5.35 -12.35
CA GLU A 217 -3.09 4.21 -13.17
C GLU A 217 -4.43 3.66 -12.71
N SER A 218 -5.39 3.56 -13.62
CA SER A 218 -6.72 3.01 -13.35
C SER A 218 -6.92 1.66 -14.03
N SER A 219 -7.43 0.67 -13.30
CA SER A 219 -7.97 -0.55 -13.92
C SER A 219 -9.24 -0.26 -14.70
N LYS A 220 -9.69 -1.22 -15.52
CA LYS A 220 -11.05 -1.19 -16.07
C LYS A 220 -12.07 -1.17 -14.93
N ALA A 221 -13.13 -0.40 -15.10
CA ALA A 221 -14.28 -0.41 -14.20
C ALA A 221 -14.97 -1.78 -14.27
N LYS A 222 -15.46 -2.25 -13.12
CA LYS A 222 -16.20 -3.49 -12.97
C LYS A 222 -17.53 -3.18 -12.31
N LEU A 223 -18.59 -3.83 -12.79
CA LEU A 223 -19.89 -3.74 -12.16
C LEU A 223 -19.87 -4.52 -10.84
N CYS A 224 -20.40 -3.92 -9.80
CA CYS A 224 -20.65 -4.51 -8.50
C CYS A 224 -22.15 -4.32 -8.20
N SER A 225 -22.83 -5.40 -7.82
CA SER A 225 -24.23 -5.35 -7.40
C SER A 225 -24.32 -5.71 -5.93
N ASP A 226 -25.03 -4.88 -5.18
CA ASP A 226 -25.39 -5.12 -3.79
C ASP A 226 -26.92 -5.06 -3.67
N ASP A 227 -27.52 -5.98 -2.91
CA ASP A 227 -28.97 -6.12 -2.81
C ASP A 227 -29.64 -4.92 -2.08
N GLU A 228 -28.87 -4.18 -1.28
CA GLU A 228 -29.29 -3.00 -0.53
C GLU A 228 -28.91 -1.70 -1.27
N GLU A 229 -27.67 -1.59 -1.76
CA GLU A 229 -27.13 -0.36 -2.38
C GLU A 229 -27.35 -0.26 -3.91
N GLY A 230 -27.72 -1.36 -4.56
CA GLY A 230 -27.95 -1.40 -6.00
C GLY A 230 -26.67 -1.61 -6.82
N ILE A 231 -26.59 -0.96 -7.98
CA ILE A 231 -25.48 -1.15 -8.93
C ILE A 231 -24.44 -0.04 -8.75
N SER A 232 -23.18 -0.45 -8.59
CA SER A 232 -22.02 0.43 -8.49
C SER A 232 -20.93 0.03 -9.48
N LEU A 233 -20.10 0.98 -9.88
CA LEU A 233 -18.87 0.71 -10.60
C LEU A 233 -17.69 0.75 -9.62
N CYS A 234 -16.82 -0.24 -9.72
CA CYS A 234 -15.59 -0.34 -8.94
C CYS A 234 -14.37 -0.35 -9.86
N MET A 235 -13.34 0.41 -9.50
CA MET A 235 -12.04 0.38 -10.17
C MET A 235 -10.89 0.48 -9.18
N LEU A 236 -9.76 -0.14 -9.51
CA LEU A 236 -8.53 -0.01 -8.75
C LEU A 236 -7.72 1.17 -9.29
N LEU A 237 -7.41 2.13 -8.43
CA LEU A 237 -6.37 3.12 -8.68
C LEU A 237 -5.04 2.65 -8.10
N SER A 238 -3.98 2.84 -8.87
CA SER A 238 -2.60 2.52 -8.50
C SER A 238 -1.68 3.70 -8.81
N ASN A 239 -0.49 3.65 -8.22
CA ASN A 239 0.54 4.66 -8.36
C ASN A 239 0.14 6.04 -7.80
N LEU A 240 -0.65 6.07 -6.73
CA LEU A 240 -1.11 7.33 -6.11
C LEU A 240 0.07 8.25 -5.71
N GLN A 241 1.25 7.70 -5.42
CA GLN A 241 2.45 8.49 -5.10
C GLN A 241 2.92 9.41 -6.25
N ARG A 242 2.39 9.22 -7.47
CA ARG A 242 2.68 10.07 -8.63
C ARG A 242 1.75 11.29 -8.73
N ALA A 243 0.63 11.29 -8.01
CA ALA A 243 -0.32 12.38 -8.02
C ALA A 243 0.28 13.63 -7.37
N LYS A 244 0.11 14.78 -8.02
CA LYS A 244 0.61 16.08 -7.54
C LYS A 244 -0.45 16.80 -6.70
N GLY A 245 -0.79 16.20 -5.56
CA GLY A 245 -1.75 16.76 -4.59
C GLY A 245 -3.09 16.03 -4.60
N GLU A 246 -4.19 16.80 -4.59
CA GLU A 246 -5.55 16.25 -4.54
C GLU A 246 -5.90 15.48 -5.82
N LEU A 247 -6.65 14.39 -5.65
CA LEU A 247 -7.10 13.56 -6.73
C LEU A 247 -8.33 14.19 -7.39
N LYS A 248 -8.26 14.41 -8.70
CA LYS A 248 -9.35 14.94 -9.51
C LYS A 248 -9.77 13.93 -10.57
N CYS A 249 -11.05 13.90 -10.89
CA CYS A 249 -11.58 13.08 -11.97
C CYS A 249 -12.71 13.77 -12.70
N THR A 250 -13.02 13.29 -13.90
CA THR A 250 -14.26 13.57 -14.61
C THR A 250 -15.22 12.42 -14.38
N VAL A 251 -16.43 12.72 -13.92
CA VAL A 251 -17.52 11.75 -13.73
C VAL A 251 -18.45 11.85 -14.93
N GLU A 252 -18.56 10.76 -15.68
CA GLU A 252 -19.44 10.63 -16.84
C GLU A 252 -20.63 9.73 -16.50
N LEU A 253 -21.83 10.30 -16.55
CA LEU A 253 -23.07 9.54 -16.47
C LEU A 253 -23.41 8.96 -17.84
N LYS A 254 -23.69 7.66 -17.85
CA LYS A 254 -24.07 6.91 -19.05
C LYS A 254 -25.26 6.02 -18.75
N HIS A 255 -26.00 5.61 -19.78
CA HIS A 255 -27.08 4.65 -19.59
C HIS A 255 -26.54 3.22 -19.46
N LEU A 256 -27.17 2.41 -18.62
CA LEU A 256 -26.81 1.00 -18.42
C LEU A 256 -26.84 0.19 -19.73
N ASN A 257 -27.76 0.54 -20.63
CA ASN A 257 -27.96 -0.14 -21.92
C ASN A 257 -27.20 0.51 -23.09
N ASP A 258 -26.52 1.65 -22.85
CA ASP A 258 -25.75 2.38 -23.85
C ASP A 258 -24.53 3.05 -23.17
N GLU A 259 -23.44 2.30 -23.09
CA GLU A 259 -22.18 2.75 -22.49
C GLU A 259 -21.36 3.67 -23.41
N ASP A 260 -21.77 3.89 -24.66
CA ASP A 260 -21.04 4.74 -25.60
C ASP A 260 -21.49 6.20 -25.51
N THR A 261 -22.73 6.44 -25.12
CA THR A 261 -23.31 7.79 -25.00
C THR A 261 -23.16 8.35 -23.59
N VAL A 262 -22.47 9.51 -23.47
CA VAL A 262 -22.40 10.30 -22.24
C VAL A 262 -23.64 11.19 -22.13
N VAL A 263 -24.45 10.97 -21.12
CA VAL A 263 -25.69 11.72 -20.83
C VAL A 263 -25.37 13.04 -20.14
N ALA A 264 -24.44 13.03 -19.19
CA ALA A 264 -23.94 14.21 -18.50
C ALA A 264 -22.52 13.97 -17.99
N SER A 265 -21.77 15.04 -17.75
CA SER A 265 -20.41 14.96 -17.23
C SER A 265 -20.12 16.11 -16.25
N MET A 266 -19.31 15.83 -15.23
CA MET A 266 -18.92 16.81 -14.22
C MET A 266 -17.48 16.55 -13.76
N GLU A 267 -16.70 17.62 -13.57
CA GLU A 267 -15.41 17.51 -12.88
C GLU A 267 -15.62 17.43 -11.36
N ALA A 268 -14.89 16.52 -10.73
CA ALA A 268 -14.94 16.29 -9.30
C ALA A 268 -13.54 16.36 -8.69
N ASN A 269 -13.44 17.04 -7.55
CA ASN A 269 -12.28 16.98 -6.69
C ASN A 269 -12.58 15.98 -5.55
N LEU A 270 -11.81 14.89 -5.51
CA LEU A 270 -11.96 13.84 -4.52
C LEU A 270 -11.06 14.07 -3.29
N GLY A 271 -10.32 15.18 -3.26
CA GLY A 271 -9.40 15.53 -2.18
C GLY A 271 -8.18 14.62 -2.16
N HIS A 272 -7.46 14.61 -1.03
CA HIS A 272 -6.30 13.74 -0.86
C HIS A 272 -6.70 12.32 -0.43
N VAL A 273 -6.10 11.33 -1.07
CA VAL A 273 -6.36 9.91 -0.86
C VAL A 273 -5.05 9.20 -0.47
N LEU A 274 -4.99 8.66 0.75
CA LEU A 274 -3.85 7.91 1.25
C LEU A 274 -2.52 8.67 1.09
N ILE A 275 -1.53 8.10 0.36
CA ILE A 275 -0.19 8.68 0.18
C ILE A 275 -0.19 10.08 -0.46
N THR A 276 -1.27 10.50 -1.15
CA THR A 276 -1.29 11.84 -1.78
C THR A 276 -1.34 12.98 -0.77
N ARG A 277 -1.66 12.72 0.51
CA ARG A 277 -1.59 13.73 1.59
C ARG A 277 -0.17 14.21 1.90
N VAL A 278 0.83 13.46 1.45
CA VAL A 278 2.23 13.63 1.82
C VAL A 278 3.06 14.33 0.76
N THR A 279 2.57 14.40 -0.47
CA THR A 279 3.34 14.92 -1.62
C THR A 279 3.40 16.46 -1.71
N GLY A 280 3.12 17.17 -0.62
CA GLY A 280 3.09 18.64 -0.55
C GLY A 280 4.25 19.29 0.25
N GLY A 281 5.41 18.63 0.34
CA GLY A 281 6.62 19.16 1.00
C GLY A 281 7.72 19.55 0.01
#